data_AF-X1I2L0-F1
#
_entry.id   AF-X1I2L0-F1
#
_cell.length_a   1.000
_cell.length_b   1.000
_cell.length_c   1.000
_cell.angle_alpha   90.00
_cell.angle_beta   90.00
_cell.angle_gamma   90.00
#
_symmetry.space_group_name_H-M   'P 1'
#
loop_
_entity.id
_entity.type
_entity.pdbx_description
1 polymer ?
#
loop_
_entity_poly.entity_id
_entity_poly.type
_entity_poly.pdbx_seq_one_letter_code
_entity_poly.pdbx_strand_id
1 'polypeptide(L)'
;MPYLRSVLILRYDTLLTEWYFNDGTYYGANHIHSASKSFMSALIGIAIREGYLTDLDQKIQDYFPEYIDLALEPIKQDITIRHLLQMKAGFNFNDSADEWYDYAYSSNWVNYALSLPLTHNPGENWHYCTPQSNLLSVILTRATNMSTKAFADQFLFDPMNISINYWKQDPQGYYTGGHEMYFTPR
;
A
#
# COMPACT_ATOMS: atom_id res chain seq x y z
N MET A 1 8.01 28.20 -4.22
CA MET A 1 7.51 26.84 -3.93
C MET A 1 7.68 26.56 -2.44
N PRO A 2 6.73 26.95 -1.58
CA PRO A 2 6.92 26.87 -0.12
C PRO A 2 6.88 25.45 0.46
N TYR A 3 6.37 24.46 -0.30
CA TYR A 3 6.20 23.08 0.17
C TYR A 3 7.18 22.07 -0.45
N LEU A 4 7.99 22.50 -1.42
CA LEU A 4 9.00 21.63 -2.01
C LEU A 4 10.10 21.41 -0.96
N ARG A 5 10.51 20.16 -0.72
CA ARG A 5 11.58 19.84 0.25
C ARG A 5 12.86 19.39 -0.44
N SER A 6 12.76 18.60 -1.50
CA SER A 6 13.89 18.11 -2.27
C SER A 6 13.54 17.85 -3.73
N VAL A 7 14.54 17.97 -4.61
CA VAL A 7 14.49 17.53 -6.01
C VAL A 7 15.83 16.89 -6.34
N LEU A 8 15.81 15.64 -6.78
CA LEU A 8 17.00 14.93 -7.26
C LEU A 8 16.75 14.52 -8.71
N ILE A 9 17.77 14.70 -9.56
CA ILE A 9 17.73 14.27 -10.95
C ILE A 9 18.87 13.27 -11.17
N LEU A 10 18.50 12.04 -11.47
CA LEU A 10 19.42 10.96 -11.79
C LEU A 10 19.31 10.61 -13.28
N ARG A 11 20.44 10.21 -13.86
CA ARG A 11 20.49 9.60 -15.19
C ARG A 11 21.33 8.35 -15.09
N TYR A 12 20.70 7.20 -15.35
CA TYR A 12 21.26 5.89 -15.03
C TYR A 12 21.54 5.79 -13.52
N ASP A 13 22.77 5.47 -13.14
CA ASP A 13 23.28 5.38 -11.76
C ASP A 13 23.97 6.68 -11.29
N THR A 14 23.95 7.74 -12.10
CA THR A 14 24.64 9.00 -11.80
C THR A 14 23.66 10.08 -11.33
N LEU A 15 23.89 10.60 -10.12
CA LEU A 15 23.23 11.81 -9.63
C LEU A 15 23.79 13.03 -10.38
N LEU A 16 22.96 13.66 -11.22
CA LEU A 16 23.36 14.83 -12.00
C LEU A 16 23.29 16.12 -11.16
N THR A 17 22.26 16.23 -10.34
CA THR A 17 22.01 17.41 -9.50
C THR A 17 20.98 17.09 -8.43
N GLU A 18 21.07 17.83 -7.33
CA GLU A 18 20.08 17.81 -6.26
C GLU A 18 19.90 19.22 -5.68
N TRP A 19 18.67 19.51 -5.25
CA TRP A 19 18.34 20.73 -4.55
C TRP A 19 17.49 20.42 -3.34
N TYR A 20 17.73 21.15 -2.27
CA TYR A 20 16.98 21.09 -1.03
C TYR A 20 16.41 22.46 -0.71
N PHE A 21 15.17 22.49 -0.25
CA PHE A 21 14.39 23.70 -0.05
C PHE A 21 13.65 23.63 1.27
N ASN A 22 13.29 24.79 1.83
CA ASN A 22 12.43 24.92 3.00
C ASN A 22 12.83 23.90 4.10
N ASP A 23 13.99 24.03 4.75
CA ASP A 23 14.52 23.08 5.77
C ASP A 23 14.81 21.62 5.33
N GLY A 24 14.46 21.23 4.10
CA GLY A 24 14.78 19.91 3.57
C GLY A 24 16.29 19.65 3.57
N THR A 25 16.68 18.40 3.81
CA THR A 25 18.08 17.97 3.77
C THR A 25 18.19 16.59 3.13
N TYR A 26 19.40 16.18 2.75
CA TYR A 26 19.64 14.86 2.16
C TYR A 26 19.41 13.69 3.14
N TYR A 27 19.46 13.95 4.44
CA TYR A 27 19.24 12.96 5.52
C TYR A 27 17.88 13.13 6.21
N GLY A 28 17.10 14.16 5.85
CA GLY A 28 15.79 14.41 6.40
C GLY A 28 14.75 13.54 5.74
N ALA A 29 14.14 12.63 6.51
CA ALA A 29 13.10 11.76 5.99
C ALA A 29 11.79 12.54 5.75
N ASN A 30 11.14 12.26 4.61
CA ASN A 30 9.90 12.91 4.21
C ASN A 30 8.80 11.86 4.00
N HIS A 31 7.57 12.23 4.36
CA HIS A 31 6.40 11.41 4.07
C HIS A 31 6.17 11.34 2.55
N ILE A 32 6.22 10.14 1.97
CA ILE A 32 6.10 9.96 0.51
C ILE A 32 4.65 9.81 0.02
N HIS A 33 3.68 9.89 0.94
CA HIS A 33 2.25 9.71 0.64
C HIS A 33 2.00 8.48 -0.25
N SER A 34 1.24 8.65 -1.33
CA SER A 34 0.79 7.56 -2.20
C SER A 34 1.88 6.96 -3.08
N ALA A 35 3.09 7.53 -3.12
CA ALA A 35 4.23 6.84 -3.73
C ALA A 35 4.54 5.51 -3.03
N SER A 36 4.13 5.36 -1.76
CA SER A 36 4.15 4.08 -1.01
C SER A 36 3.47 2.92 -1.77
N LYS A 37 2.42 3.21 -2.54
CA LYS A 37 1.67 2.20 -3.31
C LYS A 37 2.51 1.57 -4.42
N SER A 38 3.48 2.30 -4.97
CA SER A 38 4.43 1.77 -5.96
C SER A 38 5.35 0.72 -5.35
N PHE A 39 5.83 0.96 -4.12
CA PHE A 39 6.59 -0.05 -3.38
C PHE A 39 5.72 -1.26 -3.06
N MET A 40 4.49 -1.06 -2.59
CA MET A 40 3.55 -2.15 -2.33
C MET A 40 3.31 -3.02 -3.58
N SER A 41 3.10 -2.39 -4.75
CA SER A 41 2.97 -3.11 -6.03
C SER A 41 4.20 -3.95 -6.37
N ALA A 42 5.40 -3.39 -6.20
CA ALA A 42 6.64 -4.12 -6.39
C ALA A 42 6.78 -5.31 -5.42
N LEU A 43 6.41 -5.12 -4.15
CA LEU A 43 6.45 -6.19 -3.13
C LEU A 43 5.50 -7.34 -3.45
N ILE A 44 4.30 -7.07 -3.96
CA ILE A 44 3.39 -8.12 -4.43
C ILE A 44 3.99 -8.88 -5.63
N GLY A 45 4.59 -8.16 -6.59
CA GLY A 45 5.29 -8.79 -7.71
C GLY A 45 6.47 -9.66 -7.26
N ILE A 46 7.24 -9.21 -6.26
CA ILE A 46 8.32 -9.98 -5.63
C ILE A 46 7.75 -11.21 -4.93
N ALA A 47 6.67 -11.09 -4.15
CA ALA A 47 6.06 -12.23 -3.48
C ALA A 47 5.57 -13.31 -4.46
N ILE A 48 5.11 -12.92 -5.65
CA ILE A 48 4.80 -13.87 -6.73
C ILE A 48 6.07 -14.53 -7.26
N ARG A 49 7.12 -13.74 -7.55
CA ARG A 49 8.41 -14.26 -8.03
C ARG A 49 9.02 -15.27 -7.06
N GLU A 50 8.95 -15.00 -5.77
CA GLU A 50 9.48 -15.88 -4.70
C GLU A 50 8.53 -17.05 -4.36
N GLY A 51 7.33 -17.10 -4.95
CA GLY A 51 6.38 -18.20 -4.78
C GLY A 51 5.53 -18.15 -3.50
N TYR A 52 5.48 -17.01 -2.81
CA TYR A 52 4.55 -16.80 -1.67
C TYR A 52 3.12 -16.51 -2.14
N LEU A 53 2.98 -15.94 -3.33
CA LEU A 53 1.72 -15.75 -4.03
C LEU A 53 1.80 -16.53 -5.35
N THR A 54 0.71 -17.19 -5.74
CA THR A 54 0.66 -17.97 -6.98
C THR A 54 0.56 -17.03 -8.18
N ASP A 55 -0.38 -16.10 -8.15
CA ASP A 55 -0.65 -15.15 -9.22
C ASP A 55 -1.53 -13.98 -8.73
N LEU A 56 -1.88 -13.09 -9.67
CA LEU A 56 -2.71 -11.92 -9.39
C LEU A 56 -4.21 -12.20 -9.38
N ASP A 57 -4.66 -13.36 -9.84
CA ASP A 57 -6.07 -13.74 -9.95
C ASP A 57 -6.57 -14.48 -8.71
N GLN A 58 -5.68 -14.75 -7.74
CA GLN A 58 -6.06 -15.19 -6.40
C GLN A 58 -7.09 -14.24 -5.77
N LYS A 59 -8.11 -14.82 -5.15
CA LYS A 59 -9.21 -14.09 -4.53
C LYS A 59 -8.74 -13.51 -3.20
N ILE A 60 -9.18 -12.29 -2.88
CA ILE A 60 -8.81 -11.68 -1.60
C ILE A 60 -9.43 -12.45 -0.42
N GLN A 61 -10.57 -13.10 -0.64
CA GLN A 61 -11.27 -13.88 0.39
C GLN A 61 -10.42 -15.00 0.97
N ASP A 62 -9.54 -15.61 0.17
CA ASP A 62 -8.61 -16.66 0.62
C ASP A 62 -7.68 -16.16 1.73
N TYR A 63 -7.44 -14.86 1.78
CA TYR A 63 -6.61 -14.21 2.79
C TYR A 63 -7.40 -13.61 3.94
N PHE A 64 -8.74 -13.56 3.88
CA PHE A 64 -9.60 -12.95 4.90
C PHE A 64 -10.76 -13.88 5.31
N PRO A 65 -10.50 -15.17 5.64
CA PRO A 65 -11.56 -16.14 5.90
C PRO A 65 -12.43 -15.80 7.13
N GLU A 66 -11.92 -15.00 8.06
CA GLU A 66 -12.64 -14.59 9.27
C GLU A 66 -13.67 -13.47 9.04
N TYR A 67 -13.65 -12.82 7.88
CA TYR A 67 -14.54 -11.70 7.57
C TYR A 67 -15.80 -12.21 6.89
N ILE A 68 -16.79 -12.57 7.71
CA ILE A 68 -18.06 -13.18 7.27
C ILE A 68 -18.82 -12.26 6.30
N ASP A 69 -18.78 -10.94 6.48
CA ASP A 69 -19.48 -10.01 5.57
C ASP A 69 -18.96 -10.10 4.14
N LEU A 70 -17.67 -10.38 3.95
CA LEU A 70 -17.09 -10.66 2.63
C LEU A 70 -17.68 -11.94 2.02
N ALA A 71 -17.95 -12.94 2.86
CA ALA A 71 -18.60 -14.18 2.44
C ALA A 71 -20.10 -14.02 2.17
N LEU A 72 -20.76 -13.04 2.79
CA LEU A 72 -22.20 -12.78 2.60
C LEU A 72 -22.51 -11.93 1.36
N GLU A 73 -21.51 -11.28 0.76
CA GLU A 73 -21.63 -10.50 -0.48
C GLU A 73 -20.93 -11.21 -1.65
N PRO A 74 -21.65 -12.02 -2.46
CA PRO A 74 -21.04 -12.84 -3.52
C PRO A 74 -20.15 -12.05 -4.49
N ILE A 75 -20.52 -10.81 -4.81
CA ILE A 75 -19.75 -9.95 -5.72
C ILE A 75 -18.38 -9.59 -5.12
N LYS A 76 -18.26 -9.42 -3.80
CA LYS A 76 -16.96 -9.11 -3.18
C LYS A 76 -16.02 -10.30 -3.14
N GLN A 77 -16.55 -11.53 -3.16
CA GLN A 77 -15.75 -12.75 -3.28
C GLN A 77 -14.99 -12.81 -4.61
N ASP A 78 -15.46 -12.09 -5.63
CA ASP A 78 -14.81 -12.03 -6.92
C ASP A 78 -13.60 -11.09 -7.00
N ILE A 79 -13.36 -10.28 -5.96
CA ILE A 79 -12.23 -9.36 -5.90
C ILE A 79 -10.92 -10.16 -5.85
N THR A 80 -9.99 -9.82 -6.73
CA THR A 80 -8.66 -10.43 -6.84
C THR A 80 -7.57 -9.47 -6.39
N ILE A 81 -6.36 -9.99 -6.17
CA ILE A 81 -5.17 -9.16 -5.96
C ILE A 81 -4.96 -8.17 -7.13
N ARG A 82 -5.21 -8.62 -8.36
CA ARG A 82 -5.18 -7.79 -9.58
C ARG A 82 -6.10 -6.58 -9.46
N HIS A 83 -7.33 -6.78 -9.00
CA HIS A 83 -8.30 -5.69 -8.84
C HIS A 83 -7.82 -4.66 -7.81
N LEU A 84 -7.22 -5.08 -6.70
CA LEU A 84 -6.65 -4.16 -5.71
C LEU A 84 -5.48 -3.34 -6.30
N LEU A 85 -4.53 -4.00 -6.97
CA LEU A 85 -3.37 -3.32 -7.59
C LEU A 85 -3.77 -2.31 -8.66
N GLN A 86 -4.85 -2.61 -9.39
CA GLN A 86 -5.34 -1.76 -10.48
C GLN A 86 -6.33 -0.69 -10.02
N MET A 87 -6.66 -0.63 -8.72
CA MET A 87 -7.72 0.24 -8.18
C MET A 87 -9.07 0.00 -8.86
N LYS A 88 -9.42 -1.28 -9.06
CA LYS A 88 -10.64 -1.73 -9.73
C LYS A 88 -11.50 -2.65 -8.87
N ALA A 89 -11.29 -2.68 -7.56
CA ALA A 89 -12.08 -3.56 -6.68
C ALA A 89 -13.52 -3.08 -6.43
N GLY A 90 -13.83 -1.81 -6.75
CA GLY A 90 -15.18 -1.25 -6.65
C GLY A 90 -15.55 -0.65 -5.30
N PHE A 91 -14.68 -0.71 -4.28
CA PHE A 91 -14.96 -0.12 -2.97
C PHE A 91 -15.21 1.39 -3.06
N ASN A 92 -16.32 1.83 -2.46
CA ASN A 92 -16.73 3.23 -2.41
C ASN A 92 -15.92 4.00 -1.35
N PHE A 93 -14.85 4.66 -1.75
CA PHE A 93 -14.05 5.51 -0.86
C PHE A 93 -13.42 6.63 -1.68
N ASN A 94 -13.85 7.86 -1.47
CA ASN A 94 -13.49 9.00 -2.31
C ASN A 94 -12.25 9.77 -1.81
N ASP A 95 -11.55 9.24 -0.80
CA ASP A 95 -10.43 9.94 -0.13
C ASP A 95 -10.85 11.36 0.34
N SER A 96 -12.13 11.56 0.68
CA SER A 96 -12.59 12.81 1.28
C SER A 96 -12.07 12.95 2.72
N ALA A 97 -12.04 14.18 3.25
CA ALA A 97 -11.55 14.42 4.61
C ALA A 97 -12.33 13.63 5.67
N ASP A 98 -13.65 13.52 5.50
CA ASP A 98 -14.54 12.82 6.44
C ASP A 98 -14.33 11.30 6.36
N GLU A 99 -14.28 10.72 5.16
CA GLU A 99 -13.99 9.28 5.00
C GLU A 99 -12.58 8.94 5.52
N TRP A 100 -11.60 9.82 5.31
CA TRP A 100 -10.26 9.67 5.87
C TRP A 100 -10.26 9.71 7.40
N TYR A 101 -11.05 10.60 7.99
CA TYR A 101 -11.20 10.69 9.43
C TYR A 101 -11.79 9.37 9.96
N ASP A 102 -12.90 8.91 9.39
CA ASP A 102 -13.55 7.66 9.81
C ASP A 102 -12.63 6.44 9.66
N TYR A 103 -11.91 6.35 8.54
CA TYR A 103 -10.95 5.29 8.31
C TYR A 103 -9.78 5.34 9.30
N ALA A 104 -9.15 6.49 9.47
CA ALA A 104 -7.96 6.65 10.30
C ALA A 104 -8.25 6.40 11.79
N TYR A 105 -9.45 6.73 12.26
CA TYR A 105 -9.90 6.52 13.64
C TYR A 105 -10.64 5.20 13.86
N SER A 106 -10.87 4.40 12.81
CA SER A 106 -11.39 3.05 12.95
C SER A 106 -10.44 2.19 13.80
N SER A 107 -11.00 1.39 14.71
CA SER A 107 -10.24 0.40 15.49
C SER A 107 -9.80 -0.80 14.65
N ASN A 108 -10.41 -1.00 13.47
CA ASN A 108 -10.10 -2.10 12.56
C ASN A 108 -10.10 -1.61 11.10
N TRP A 109 -8.91 -1.40 10.54
CA TRP A 109 -8.73 -0.87 9.18
C TRP A 109 -9.06 -1.93 8.14
N VAL A 110 -8.74 -3.20 8.40
CA VAL A 110 -9.11 -4.32 7.52
C VAL A 110 -10.62 -4.46 7.46
N ASN A 111 -11.31 -4.47 8.61
CA ASN A 111 -12.76 -4.56 8.67
C ASN A 111 -13.42 -3.37 7.95
N TYR A 112 -12.92 -2.15 8.23
CA TYR A 112 -13.42 -0.94 7.58
C TYR A 112 -13.34 -1.08 6.06
N ALA A 113 -12.15 -1.43 5.53
CA ALA A 113 -11.93 -1.57 4.09
C ALA A 113 -12.86 -2.62 3.44
N LEU A 114 -13.00 -3.79 4.07
CA LEU A 114 -13.86 -4.87 3.54
C LEU A 114 -15.36 -4.56 3.65
N SER A 115 -15.76 -3.75 4.64
CA SER A 115 -17.14 -3.32 4.86
C SER A 115 -17.61 -2.23 3.90
N LEU A 116 -16.70 -1.58 3.17
CA LEU A 116 -17.07 -0.54 2.21
C LEU A 116 -18.05 -1.09 1.16
N PRO A 117 -19.13 -0.35 0.83
CA PRO A 117 -20.03 -0.77 -0.24
C PRO A 117 -19.31 -0.71 -1.59
N LEU A 118 -19.82 -1.45 -2.58
CA LEU A 118 -19.31 -1.38 -3.94
C LEU A 118 -20.08 -0.34 -4.76
N THR A 119 -19.39 0.45 -5.56
CA THR A 119 -19.99 1.37 -6.57
C THR A 119 -20.15 0.73 -7.94
N HIS A 120 -19.39 -0.33 -8.22
CA HIS A 120 -19.41 -1.09 -9.47
C HIS A 120 -18.84 -2.50 -9.25
N ASN A 121 -18.97 -3.40 -10.22
CA ASN A 121 -18.43 -4.75 -10.06
C ASN A 121 -16.88 -4.74 -10.13
N PRO A 122 -16.20 -5.67 -9.47
CA PRO A 122 -14.75 -5.79 -9.54
C PRO A 122 -14.25 -5.94 -10.98
N GLY A 123 -13.26 -5.15 -11.36
CA GLY A 123 -12.62 -5.17 -12.68
C GLY A 123 -13.23 -4.22 -13.72
N GLU A 124 -14.45 -3.71 -13.50
CA GLU A 124 -15.15 -2.85 -14.47
C GLU A 124 -14.50 -1.47 -14.59
N ASN A 125 -14.58 -0.67 -13.52
CA ASN A 125 -14.13 0.72 -13.52
C ASN A 125 -12.90 0.92 -12.63
N TRP A 126 -12.12 1.95 -12.95
CA TRP A 126 -11.06 2.43 -12.08
C TRP A 126 -11.65 3.40 -11.05
N HIS A 127 -11.30 3.22 -9.79
CA HIS A 127 -11.67 4.09 -8.68
C HIS A 127 -10.56 4.09 -7.64
N TYR A 128 -9.87 5.23 -7.49
CA TYR A 128 -8.80 5.39 -6.52
C TYR A 128 -9.32 5.19 -5.09
N CYS A 129 -8.68 4.34 -4.31
CA CYS A 129 -9.13 3.96 -2.98
C CYS A 129 -7.94 3.56 -2.12
N THR A 130 -7.59 4.39 -1.13
CA THR A 130 -6.45 4.09 -0.25
C THR A 130 -6.60 2.80 0.59
N PRO A 131 -7.78 2.48 1.17
CA PRO A 131 -7.99 1.23 1.90
C PRO A 131 -7.65 -0.05 1.11
N GLN A 132 -7.85 -0.07 -0.21
CA GLN A 132 -7.47 -1.21 -1.07
C GLN A 132 -5.98 -1.54 -0.99
N SER A 133 -5.13 -0.51 -0.93
CA SER A 133 -3.69 -0.73 -0.80
C SER A 133 -3.32 -1.26 0.58
N ASN A 134 -4.08 -0.93 1.63
CA ASN A 134 -3.85 -1.52 2.95
C ASN A 134 -4.15 -3.03 2.97
N LEU A 135 -5.20 -3.46 2.26
CA LEU A 135 -5.50 -4.88 2.08
C LEU A 135 -4.34 -5.64 1.41
N LEU A 136 -3.66 -5.04 0.43
CA LEU A 136 -2.46 -5.65 -0.18
C LEU A 136 -1.34 -5.90 0.84
N SER A 137 -1.11 -4.96 1.77
CA SER A 137 -0.13 -5.14 2.85
C SER A 137 -0.47 -6.32 3.74
N VAL A 138 -1.76 -6.47 4.08
CA VAL A 138 -2.23 -7.56 4.92
C VAL A 138 -2.15 -8.90 4.19
N ILE A 139 -2.53 -8.94 2.91
CA ILE A 139 -2.37 -10.13 2.05
C ILE A 139 -0.91 -10.54 1.98
N LEU A 140 0.01 -9.60 1.75
CA LEU A 140 1.45 -9.88 1.74
C LEU A 140 1.92 -10.46 3.07
N THR A 141 1.49 -9.86 4.19
CA THR A 141 1.85 -10.33 5.52
C THR A 141 1.36 -11.76 5.76
N ARG A 142 0.11 -12.06 5.39
CA ARG A 142 -0.49 -13.39 5.57
C ARG A 142 0.12 -14.45 4.67
N ALA A 143 0.39 -14.11 3.41
CA ALA A 143 0.99 -15.02 2.44
C ALA A 143 2.43 -15.41 2.80
N THR A 144 3.18 -14.47 3.37
CA THR A 144 4.61 -14.65 3.66
C THR A 144 4.88 -15.08 5.10
N ASN A 145 3.91 -14.90 5.99
CA ASN A 145 4.09 -15.00 7.44
C ASN A 145 5.20 -14.08 7.99
N MET A 146 5.49 -12.99 7.28
CA MET A 146 6.42 -11.93 7.65
C MET A 146 5.64 -10.62 7.74
N SER A 147 6.04 -9.68 8.60
CA SER A 147 5.47 -8.33 8.50
C SER A 147 5.83 -7.73 7.13
N THR A 148 4.95 -6.91 6.55
CA THR A 148 5.23 -6.20 5.28
C THR A 148 6.57 -5.49 5.31
N LYS A 149 6.94 -4.85 6.43
CA LYS A 149 8.25 -4.22 6.57
C LYS A 149 9.39 -5.23 6.53
N ALA A 150 9.32 -6.34 7.27
CA ALA A 150 10.37 -7.35 7.25
C ALA A 150 10.55 -7.98 5.86
N PHE A 151 9.46 -8.24 5.15
CA PHE A 151 9.50 -8.70 3.76
C PHE A 151 10.12 -7.65 2.84
N ALA A 152 9.74 -6.39 2.99
CA ALA A 152 10.26 -5.30 2.18
C ALA A 152 11.74 -5.03 2.42
N ASP A 153 12.19 -5.04 3.68
CA ASP A 153 13.60 -4.93 4.04
C ASP A 153 14.39 -6.06 3.35
N GLN A 154 13.99 -7.32 3.56
CA GLN A 154 14.70 -8.49 3.04
C GLN A 154 14.79 -8.53 1.50
N PHE A 155 13.68 -8.29 0.80
CA PHE A 155 13.60 -8.58 -0.63
C PHE A 155 13.68 -7.36 -1.54
N LEU A 156 13.58 -6.14 -1.00
CA LEU A 156 13.58 -4.91 -1.80
C LEU A 156 14.57 -3.86 -1.27
N PHE A 157 14.48 -3.47 0.00
CA PHE A 157 15.23 -2.32 0.50
C PHE A 157 16.69 -2.65 0.87
N ASP A 158 16.96 -3.74 1.58
CA ASP A 158 18.32 -4.14 1.93
C ASP A 158 19.19 -4.40 0.69
N PRO A 159 18.72 -5.11 -0.36
CA PRO A 159 19.48 -5.28 -1.61
C PRO A 159 19.81 -3.96 -2.32
N MET A 160 19.00 -2.92 -2.10
CA MET A 160 19.18 -1.59 -2.65
C MET A 160 19.92 -0.63 -1.70
N ASN A 161 20.30 -1.10 -0.51
CA ASN A 161 20.87 -0.27 0.56
C ASN A 161 19.97 0.93 0.93
N ILE A 162 18.66 0.71 0.93
CA ILE A 162 17.64 1.68 1.34
C ILE A 162 17.21 1.38 2.77
N SER A 163 17.00 2.42 3.58
CA SER A 163 16.45 2.28 4.93
C SER A 163 15.17 3.11 5.07
N ILE A 164 14.13 2.51 5.63
CA ILE A 164 12.89 3.23 5.96
C ILE A 164 13.02 3.82 7.36
N ASN A 165 12.91 5.14 7.46
CA ASN A 165 13.02 5.85 8.74
C ASN A 165 11.81 5.63 9.64
N TYR A 166 10.62 5.64 9.04
CA TYR A 166 9.37 5.39 9.76
C TYR A 166 8.35 4.80 8.80
N TRP A 167 7.59 3.83 9.30
CA TRP A 167 6.45 3.25 8.61
C TRP A 167 5.35 3.01 9.64
N LYS A 168 4.23 3.70 9.49
CA LYS A 168 3.08 3.54 10.39
C LYS A 168 2.51 2.12 10.31
N GLN A 169 2.04 1.64 11.45
CA GLN A 169 1.17 0.47 11.54
C GLN A 169 -0.28 0.90 11.77
N ASP A 170 -1.22 0.13 11.24
CA ASP A 170 -2.62 0.21 11.60
C ASP A 170 -2.86 -0.33 13.02
N PRO A 171 -4.07 -0.17 13.59
CA PRO A 171 -4.34 -0.64 14.96
C PRO A 171 -4.25 -2.17 15.14
N GLN A 172 -4.17 -2.95 14.06
CA GLN A 172 -4.02 -4.41 14.10
C GLN A 172 -2.54 -4.82 14.00
N GLY A 173 -1.63 -3.86 13.81
CA GLY A 173 -0.18 -4.08 13.70
C GLY A 173 0.32 -4.31 12.28
N TYR A 174 -0.52 -4.19 11.25
CA TYR A 174 -0.07 -4.27 9.86
C TYR A 174 0.53 -2.93 9.43
N TYR A 175 1.68 -2.96 8.75
CA TYR A 175 2.23 -1.75 8.17
C TYR A 175 1.33 -1.20 7.06
N THR A 176 1.17 0.12 6.99
CA THR A 176 0.23 0.76 6.07
C THR A 176 0.60 0.52 4.61
N GLY A 177 -0.34 0.06 3.79
CA GLY A 177 -0.03 -0.33 2.42
C GLY A 177 -0.03 0.79 1.37
N GLY A 178 -0.43 2.01 1.73
CA GLY A 178 -0.68 3.07 0.74
C GLY A 178 -0.24 4.48 1.10
N HIS A 179 0.35 4.69 2.27
CA HIS A 179 0.81 5.98 2.81
C HIS A 179 1.69 5.74 4.04
N GLU A 180 2.18 6.80 4.68
CA GLU A 180 2.87 6.78 5.99
C GLU A 180 4.20 6.03 6.00
N MET A 181 4.85 5.99 4.83
CA MET A 181 6.25 5.65 4.68
C MET A 181 7.09 6.94 4.61
N TYR A 182 8.22 6.94 5.31
CA TYR A 182 9.15 8.05 5.35
C TYR A 182 10.51 7.62 4.85
N PHE A 183 11.00 8.34 3.84
CA PHE A 183 12.29 8.08 3.21
C PHE A 183 13.13 9.34 3.17
N THR A 184 14.44 9.17 3.29
CA THR A 184 15.39 10.17 2.84
C THR A 184 15.29 10.35 1.32
N PRO A 185 15.66 11.53 0.78
CA PRO A 185 15.65 11.74 -0.67
C PRO A 185 16.64 10.85 -1.44
N ARG A 186 17.66 10.33 -0.75
CA ARG A 186 18.63 9.35 -1.26
C ARG A 186 18.41 7.99 -0.62
#